data_AF-A0A950BLM0-F1
#
_entry.id   AF-A0A950BLM0-F1
#
_cell.length_a   1.000
_cell.length_b   1.000
_cell.length_c   1.000
_cell.angle_alpha   90.00
_cell.angle_beta   90.00
_cell.angle_gamma   90.00
#
_symmetry.space_group_name_H-M   'P 1'
#
loop_
_entity.id
_entity.type
_entity.pdbx_description
1 polymer ?
#
loop_
_entity_poly.entity_id
_entity_poly.type
_entity_poly.pdbx_seq_one_letter_code
_entity_poly.pdbx_strand_id
1 'polypeptide(L)'
;MDGQQVQDAGIDLDWLTRKIEYRNFQECIHCGLCTASCPTYVETGNENDSPRGRIYLMRAVTDGRLGMGPHVRRHLELCLDCRACESACPSGVRYGTLIEPFKIALQKDAPAGAKASLLQRMILHHLFPYAGRVKTALAPARLFQKLGLLDLAEKSGMTRLLPPTLRRM
;
A
#
# COMPACT_ATOMS: atom_id res chain seq x y z
N MET A 1 -10.82 35.42 1.97
CA MET A 1 -10.36 34.09 2.44
C MET A 1 -9.45 33.57 1.36
N ASP A 2 -8.14 33.75 1.58
CA ASP A 2 -7.14 33.84 0.52
C ASP A 2 -6.79 32.49 -0.12
N GLY A 3 -6.87 32.45 -1.44
CA GLY A 3 -6.58 31.29 -2.30
C GLY A 3 -5.10 30.94 -2.45
N GLN A 4 -4.27 31.23 -1.44
CA GLN A 4 -2.82 31.04 -1.48
C GLN A 4 -2.31 29.86 -0.63
N GLN A 5 -3.17 29.19 0.15
CA GLN A 5 -2.74 28.10 1.05
C GLN A 5 -2.76 26.69 0.44
N VAL A 6 -3.18 26.49 -0.83
CA VAL A 6 -3.14 25.16 -1.49
C VAL A 6 -2.03 25.07 -2.54
N GLN A 7 -1.02 25.94 -2.46
CA GLN A 7 0.12 25.92 -3.39
C GLN A 7 1.14 24.83 -3.04
N ASP A 8 1.13 24.33 -1.80
CA ASP A 8 1.98 23.21 -1.37
C ASP A 8 1.18 21.92 -1.25
N ALA A 9 0.54 21.49 -2.34
CA ALA A 9 -0.03 20.15 -2.40
C ALA A 9 1.03 19.06 -2.24
N GLY A 10 2.33 19.39 -2.28
CA GLY A 10 3.41 18.44 -2.05
C GLY A 10 3.41 17.31 -3.08
N ILE A 11 2.88 17.54 -4.28
CA ILE A 11 2.96 16.70 -5.50
C ILE A 11 2.62 17.58 -6.71
N ASP A 12 3.11 17.20 -7.90
CA ASP A 12 2.82 17.88 -9.16
C ASP A 12 1.35 17.70 -9.58
N LEU A 13 0.51 18.70 -9.23
CA LEU A 13 -0.93 18.72 -9.54
C LEU A 13 -1.20 18.86 -11.05
N ASP A 14 -0.33 19.53 -11.81
CA ASP A 14 -0.50 19.68 -13.26
C ASP A 14 -0.34 18.32 -13.94
N TRP A 15 0.68 17.56 -13.55
CA TRP A 15 0.87 16.19 -14.05
C TRP A 15 -0.31 15.29 -13.69
N LEU A 16 -0.82 15.35 -12.45
CA LEU A 16 -1.98 14.55 -12.02
C LEU A 16 -3.22 14.87 -12.85
N THR A 17 -3.52 16.15 -13.03
CA THR A 17 -4.72 16.61 -13.75
C THR A 17 -4.67 16.22 -15.22
N ARG A 18 -3.48 16.17 -15.84
CA ARG A 18 -3.31 15.65 -17.21
C ARG A 18 -3.48 14.13 -17.34
N LYS A 19 -3.33 13.37 -16.24
CA LYS A 19 -3.41 11.90 -16.23
C LYS A 19 -4.77 11.35 -15.84
N ILE A 20 -5.62 12.16 -15.20
CA ILE A 20 -6.92 11.72 -14.71
C ILE A 20 -8.03 12.41 -15.51
N GLU A 21 -8.93 11.64 -16.10
CA GLU A 21 -10.18 12.17 -16.65
C GLU A 21 -11.10 12.61 -15.50
N TYR A 22 -11.34 13.92 -15.36
CA TYR A 22 -12.12 14.47 -14.24
C TYR A 22 -13.54 13.90 -14.13
N ARG A 23 -14.14 13.50 -15.27
CA ARG A 23 -15.45 12.83 -15.32
C ARG A 23 -15.50 11.56 -14.49
N ASN A 24 -14.39 10.82 -14.35
CA ASN A 24 -14.36 9.56 -13.60
C ASN A 24 -14.64 9.78 -12.09
N PHE A 25 -14.33 10.97 -11.56
CA PHE A 25 -14.74 11.32 -10.19
C PHE A 25 -16.26 11.54 -10.07
N GLN A 26 -16.90 11.99 -11.14
CA GLN A 26 -18.33 12.34 -11.17
C GLN A 26 -19.23 11.12 -11.34
N GLU A 27 -18.68 9.98 -11.80
CA GLU A 27 -19.40 8.71 -11.87
C GLU A 27 -19.78 8.17 -10.48
N CYS A 28 -19.06 8.58 -9.43
CA CYS A 28 -19.35 8.16 -8.07
C CYS A 28 -20.60 8.89 -7.52
N ILE A 29 -21.69 8.14 -7.33
CA ILE A 29 -22.94 8.65 -6.73
C ILE A 29 -22.95 8.57 -5.19
N HIS A 30 -21.82 8.27 -4.55
CA HIS A 30 -21.68 8.20 -3.10
C HIS A 30 -22.56 7.16 -2.36
N CYS A 31 -23.07 6.12 -3.04
CA CYS A 31 -23.96 5.11 -2.47
C CYS A 31 -23.32 4.21 -1.38
N GLY A 32 -21.99 4.03 -1.41
CA GLY A 32 -21.26 3.24 -0.41
C GLY A 32 -21.26 1.73 -0.62
N LEU A 33 -21.83 1.18 -1.70
CA LEU A 33 -21.81 -0.28 -1.95
C LEU A 33 -20.39 -0.86 -2.05
N CYS A 34 -19.41 -0.06 -2.45
CA CYS A 34 -18.01 -0.47 -2.56
C CYS A 34 -17.31 -0.70 -1.21
N THR A 35 -17.87 -0.25 -0.08
CA THR A 35 -17.17 -0.26 1.22
C THR A 35 -16.98 -1.68 1.75
N ALA A 36 -18.03 -2.51 1.72
CA ALA A 36 -17.98 -3.91 2.16
C ALA A 36 -17.03 -4.78 1.30
N SER A 37 -16.81 -4.40 0.05
CA SER A 37 -15.87 -5.09 -0.85
C SER A 37 -14.42 -4.64 -0.68
N CYS A 38 -14.17 -3.55 0.04
CA CYS A 38 -12.82 -3.03 0.23
C CYS A 38 -12.19 -3.63 1.49
N PRO A 39 -11.12 -4.44 1.37
CA PRO A 39 -10.51 -5.10 2.53
C PRO A 39 -9.94 -4.08 3.52
N THR A 40 -9.32 -2.99 3.04
CA THR A 40 -8.79 -1.97 3.94
C THR A 40 -9.90 -1.36 4.80
N TYR A 41 -11.05 -1.02 4.21
CA TYR A 41 -12.16 -0.44 4.97
C TYR A 41 -12.75 -1.42 5.97
N VAL A 42 -12.89 -2.70 5.59
CA VAL A 42 -13.38 -3.74 6.49
C VAL A 42 -12.48 -3.87 7.74
N GLU A 43 -11.16 -3.77 7.55
CA GLU A 43 -10.21 -3.84 8.67
C GLU A 43 -10.13 -2.53 9.48
N THR A 44 -10.19 -1.36 8.83
CA THR A 44 -9.98 -0.08 9.53
C THR A 44 -11.27 0.57 10.03
N GLY A 45 -12.42 0.25 9.45
CA GLY A 45 -13.70 0.91 9.70
C GLY A 45 -13.74 2.41 9.35
N ASN A 46 -12.67 2.95 8.78
CA ASN A 46 -12.52 4.38 8.51
C ASN A 46 -13.00 4.69 7.09
N GLU A 47 -14.01 5.55 6.96
CA GLU A 47 -14.55 5.95 5.65
C GLU A 47 -13.48 6.50 4.70
N ASN A 48 -12.45 7.19 5.21
CA ASN A 48 -11.37 7.71 4.39
C ASN A 48 -10.51 6.60 3.74
N ASP A 49 -10.52 5.39 4.30
CA ASP A 49 -9.89 4.20 3.73
C ASP A 49 -10.81 3.41 2.79
N SER A 50 -12.07 3.82 2.69
CA SER A 50 -13.04 3.26 1.76
C SER A 50 -12.75 3.71 0.33
N PRO A 51 -13.16 2.96 -0.71
CA PRO A 51 -12.98 3.38 -2.10
C PRO A 51 -13.72 4.71 -2.36
N ARG A 52 -14.92 4.87 -1.79
CA ARG A 52 -15.71 6.11 -1.90
C ARG A 52 -15.01 7.28 -1.21
N GLY A 53 -14.52 7.09 0.01
CA GLY A 53 -13.81 8.14 0.73
C GLY A 53 -12.54 8.57 0.00
N ARG A 54 -11.77 7.61 -0.54
CA ARG A 54 -10.59 7.89 -1.35
C ARG A 54 -10.91 8.64 -2.63
N ILE A 55 -12.00 8.31 -3.34
CA ILE A 55 -12.45 9.09 -4.50
C ILE A 55 -12.65 10.56 -4.11
N TYR A 56 -13.25 10.81 -2.94
CA TYR A 56 -13.48 12.17 -2.47
C TYR A 56 -12.18 12.89 -2.08
N LEU A 57 -11.26 12.19 -1.41
CA LEU A 57 -9.94 12.72 -1.08
C LEU A 57 -9.14 13.06 -2.35
N MET A 58 -9.10 12.14 -3.32
CA MET A 58 -8.44 12.35 -4.61
C MET A 58 -9.06 13.53 -5.36
N ARG A 59 -10.40 13.61 -5.43
CA ARG A 59 -11.09 14.74 -6.05
C ARG A 59 -10.77 16.07 -5.36
N ALA A 60 -10.80 16.11 -4.02
CA ALA A 60 -10.49 17.32 -3.26
C ALA A 60 -9.06 17.81 -3.51
N VAL A 61 -8.12 16.88 -3.70
CA VAL A 61 -6.73 17.20 -4.05
C VAL A 61 -6.61 17.70 -5.47
N THR A 62 -7.25 17.04 -6.44
CA THR A 62 -7.30 17.49 -7.83
C THR A 62 -7.98 18.86 -7.97
N ASP A 63 -9.00 19.14 -7.17
CA ASP A 63 -9.69 20.44 -7.12
C ASP A 63 -8.86 21.54 -6.44
N GLY A 64 -7.67 21.22 -5.90
CA GLY A 64 -6.86 22.16 -5.13
C GLY A 64 -7.56 22.64 -3.87
N ARG A 65 -8.47 21.85 -3.28
CA ARG A 65 -9.09 22.13 -1.98
C ARG A 65 -8.34 21.48 -0.81
N LEU A 66 -7.52 20.47 -1.09
CA LEU A 66 -6.78 19.71 -0.10
C LEU A 66 -5.35 19.46 -0.62
N GLY A 67 -4.34 19.66 0.23
CA GLY A 67 -2.97 19.28 -0.12
C GLY A 67 -2.69 17.80 0.09
N MET A 68 -1.63 17.25 -0.52
CA MET A 68 -1.15 15.88 -0.28
C MET A 68 -0.34 15.74 1.01
N GLY A 69 -0.95 16.16 2.12
CA GLY A 69 -0.39 16.03 3.46
C GLY A 69 -0.39 14.58 3.98
N PRO A 70 0.28 14.32 5.13
CA PRO A 70 0.47 12.97 5.66
C PRO A 70 -0.80 12.15 5.85
N HIS A 71 -1.91 12.78 6.25
CA HIS A 71 -3.20 12.11 6.43
C HIS A 71 -3.76 11.58 5.12
N VAL A 72 -3.78 12.39 4.06
CA VAL A 72 -4.29 11.96 2.76
C VAL A 72 -3.37 10.90 2.15
N ARG A 73 -2.05 11.12 2.23
CA ARG A 73 -1.06 10.13 1.79
C ARG A 73 -1.32 8.78 2.43
N ARG A 74 -1.48 8.73 3.76
CA ARG A 74 -1.73 7.51 4.50
C ARG A 74 -2.97 6.75 3.99
N HIS A 75 -4.07 7.46 3.78
CA HIS A 75 -5.32 6.85 3.30
C HIS A 75 -5.18 6.27 1.89
N LEU A 76 -4.44 6.96 1.00
CA LEU A 76 -4.18 6.48 -0.37
C LEU A 76 -3.16 5.34 -0.42
N GLU A 77 -2.11 5.38 0.41
CA GLU A 77 -1.09 4.33 0.53
C GLU A 77 -1.67 3.01 1.05
N LEU A 78 -2.68 3.08 1.91
CA LEU A 78 -3.42 1.90 2.39
C LEU A 78 -4.19 1.18 1.27
N CYS A 79 -4.38 1.79 0.11
CA CYS A 79 -5.05 1.15 -1.00
C CYS A 79 -4.17 0.04 -1.59
N LEU A 80 -4.64 -1.20 -1.52
CA LEU A 80 -3.95 -2.35 -2.09
C LEU A 80 -4.00 -2.42 -3.62
N ASP A 81 -4.82 -1.57 -4.26
CA ASP A 81 -5.06 -1.59 -5.72
C ASP A 81 -5.57 -2.94 -6.25
N CYS A 82 -6.44 -3.60 -5.46
CA CYS A 82 -7.03 -4.92 -5.80
C CYS A 82 -8.28 -4.84 -6.70
N ARG A 83 -8.85 -3.65 -6.90
CA ARG A 83 -10.02 -3.37 -7.75
C ARG A 83 -11.34 -4.08 -7.41
N ALA A 84 -11.45 -4.74 -6.26
CA ALA A 84 -12.70 -5.33 -5.80
C ALA A 84 -13.86 -4.32 -5.70
N CYS A 85 -13.55 -3.03 -5.54
CA CYS A 85 -14.53 -1.95 -5.51
C CYS A 85 -15.19 -1.66 -6.87
N GLU A 86 -14.52 -1.97 -7.99
CA GLU A 86 -15.05 -1.70 -9.33
C GLU A 86 -16.20 -2.65 -9.67
N SER A 87 -16.03 -3.95 -9.38
CA SER A 87 -17.08 -4.95 -9.60
C SER A 87 -18.30 -4.75 -8.72
N ALA A 88 -18.11 -4.20 -7.52
CA ALA A 88 -19.20 -3.87 -6.60
C ALA A 88 -19.92 -2.55 -6.96
N CYS A 89 -19.35 -1.72 -7.86
CA CYS A 89 -19.88 -0.40 -8.14
C CYS A 89 -21.03 -0.45 -9.17
N PRO A 90 -22.27 -0.08 -8.79
CA PRO A 90 -23.38 -0.05 -9.75
C PRO A 90 -23.23 1.06 -10.80
N SER A 91 -22.49 2.12 -10.48
CA SER A 91 -22.22 3.24 -11.38
C SER A 91 -21.05 3.00 -12.33
N GLY A 92 -20.35 1.87 -12.19
CA GLY A 92 -19.24 1.52 -13.08
C GLY A 92 -17.98 2.38 -12.91
N VAL A 93 -17.77 2.99 -11.74
CA VAL A 93 -16.59 3.85 -11.49
C VAL A 93 -15.31 3.07 -11.74
N ARG A 94 -14.49 3.56 -12.68
CA ARG A 94 -13.17 2.98 -13.00
C ARG A 94 -12.11 3.41 -11.98
N TYR A 95 -12.22 2.90 -10.76
CA TYR A 95 -11.40 3.29 -9.60
C TYR A 95 -9.88 3.25 -9.87
N GLY A 96 -9.38 2.24 -10.57
CA GLY A 96 -7.97 2.10 -10.94
C GLY A 96 -7.42 3.33 -11.66
N THR A 97 -8.19 3.88 -12.61
CA THR A 97 -7.78 5.07 -13.37
C THR A 97 -7.64 6.32 -12.50
N LEU A 98 -8.30 6.34 -11.33
CA LEU A 98 -8.18 7.41 -10.36
C LEU A 98 -6.98 7.18 -9.43
N ILE A 99 -6.83 5.97 -8.86
CA ILE A 99 -5.81 5.72 -7.83
C ILE A 99 -4.39 5.55 -8.40
N GLU A 100 -4.24 5.03 -9.61
CA GLU A 100 -2.94 4.75 -10.22
C GLU A 100 -2.06 6.01 -10.34
N PRO A 101 -2.53 7.15 -10.90
CA PRO A 101 -1.73 8.36 -10.97
C PRO A 101 -1.34 8.89 -9.58
N PHE A 102 -2.24 8.81 -8.61
CA PHE A 102 -1.93 9.19 -7.23
C PHE A 102 -0.83 8.31 -6.63
N LYS A 103 -0.85 6.99 -6.84
CA LYS A 103 0.22 6.10 -6.39
C LYS A 103 1.57 6.43 -7.02
N ILE A 104 1.59 6.74 -8.32
CA ILE A 104 2.81 7.16 -9.00
C ILE A 104 3.32 8.49 -8.43
N ALA A 105 2.44 9.46 -8.19
CA ALA A 105 2.80 10.73 -7.58
C ALA A 105 3.40 10.52 -6.18
N LEU A 106 2.74 9.71 -5.33
CA LEU A 106 3.24 9.35 -4.00
C LEU A 106 4.62 8.68 -4.02
N GLN A 107 4.87 7.81 -5.00
CA GLN A 107 6.16 7.12 -5.13
C GLN A 107 7.29 8.07 -5.56
N LYS A 108 7.02 9.01 -6.47
CA LYS A 108 8.01 10.01 -6.89
C LYS A 108 8.39 10.95 -5.75
N ASP A 109 7.42 11.23 -4.90
CA ASP A 109 7.54 12.11 -3.75
C ASP A 109 7.91 11.38 -2.46
N ALA A 110 8.10 10.06 -2.52
CA ALA A 110 8.57 9.30 -1.39
C ALA A 110 10.01 9.76 -1.09
N PRO A 111 10.33 10.12 0.17
CA PRO A 111 11.73 10.31 0.54
C PRO A 111 12.50 9.06 0.11
N ALA A 112 13.71 9.21 -0.45
CA ALA A 112 14.51 8.10 -0.93
C ALA A 112 14.69 7.05 0.18
N GLY A 113 13.74 6.12 0.26
CA GLY A 113 13.57 5.20 1.37
C GLY A 113 14.79 4.31 1.40
N ALA A 114 15.43 4.25 2.57
CA ALA A 114 16.66 3.53 2.88
C ALA A 114 17.03 2.53 1.79
N LYS A 115 18.00 2.92 0.93
CA LYS A 115 18.47 2.08 -0.18
C LYS A 115 18.60 0.66 0.34
N ALA A 116 17.87 -0.27 -0.27
CA ALA A 116 17.88 -1.67 0.13
C ALA A 116 19.35 -2.09 0.36
N SER A 117 19.64 -2.65 1.53
CA SER A 117 21.01 -3.01 1.88
C SER A 117 21.59 -3.92 0.79
N LEU A 118 22.91 -3.91 0.61
CA LEU A 118 23.57 -4.77 -0.38
C LEU A 118 23.08 -6.23 -0.27
N LEU A 119 22.88 -6.70 0.97
CA LEU A 119 22.33 -8.01 1.28
C LEU A 119 20.89 -8.18 0.76
N GLN A 120 19.98 -7.25 1.06
CA GLN A 120 18.60 -7.30 0.53
C GLN A 120 18.59 -7.32 -1.00
N ARG A 121 19.42 -6.48 -1.63
CA ARG A 121 19.49 -6.38 -3.10
C ARG A 121 20.01 -7.67 -3.72
N MET A 122 21.01 -8.28 -3.10
CA MET A 122 21.55 -9.59 -3.51
C MET A 122 20.51 -10.70 -3.31
N ILE A 123 19.81 -10.73 -2.19
CA ILE A 123 18.75 -11.72 -1.92
C ILE A 123 17.61 -11.58 -2.95
N LEU A 124 17.13 -10.36 -3.21
CA LEU A 124 16.03 -10.12 -4.15
C LEU A 124 16.41 -10.40 -5.61
N HIS A 125 17.64 -10.07 -6.04
CA HIS A 125 18.05 -10.28 -7.45
C HIS A 125 18.67 -11.65 -7.73
N HIS A 126 19.31 -12.29 -6.75
CA HIS A 126 20.07 -13.52 -6.98
C HIS A 126 19.53 -14.75 -6.25
N LEU A 127 18.76 -14.59 -5.17
CA LEU A 127 18.19 -15.72 -4.43
C LEU A 127 16.72 -15.95 -4.80
N PHE A 128 15.84 -14.96 -4.55
CA PHE A 128 14.39 -15.07 -4.76
C PHE A 128 13.94 -15.47 -6.19
N PRO A 129 14.58 -14.99 -7.28
CA PRO A 129 14.12 -15.31 -8.63
C PRO A 129 14.38 -16.77 -9.04
N TYR A 130 15.24 -17.48 -8.29
CA TYR A 130 15.67 -18.83 -8.64
C TYR A 130 15.23 -19.82 -7.56
N ALA A 131 14.11 -20.51 -7.79
CA ALA A 131 13.53 -21.46 -6.85
C ALA A 131 14.52 -22.55 -6.37
N GLY A 132 15.46 -22.98 -7.21
CA GLY A 132 16.51 -23.92 -6.84
C GLY A 132 17.45 -23.38 -5.76
N ARG A 133 17.88 -22.11 -5.88
CA ARG A 133 18.76 -21.45 -4.90
C ARG A 133 18.06 -21.23 -3.57
N VAL A 134 16.78 -20.87 -3.60
CA VAL A 134 15.95 -20.77 -2.38
C VAL A 134 15.87 -22.13 -1.68
N LYS A 135 15.63 -23.21 -2.42
CA LYS A 135 15.56 -24.57 -1.85
C LYS A 135 16.87 -24.99 -1.18
N THR A 136 18.02 -24.70 -1.79
CA THR A 136 19.33 -25.02 -1.21
C THR A 136 19.65 -24.13 -0.01
N ALA A 137 19.33 -22.83 -0.09
CA ALA A 137 19.53 -21.90 1.03
C ALA A 137 18.67 -22.27 2.26
N LEU A 138 17.49 -22.85 2.04
CA LEU A 138 16.61 -23.33 3.12
C LEU A 138 16.90 -24.78 3.57
N ALA A 139 17.85 -25.49 2.94
CA ALA A 139 18.14 -26.88 3.30
C ALA A 139 18.62 -27.07 4.75
N PRO A 140 19.50 -26.20 5.32
CA PRO A 140 19.88 -26.29 6.73
C PRO A 140 18.68 -26.08 7.65
N ALA A 141 17.84 -25.08 7.38
CA ALA A 141 16.64 -24.81 8.17
C ALA A 141 15.68 -26.02 8.17
N ARG A 142 15.50 -26.68 7.02
CA ARG A 142 14.69 -27.91 6.91
C ARG A 142 15.31 -29.08 7.68
N LEU A 143 16.64 -29.20 7.68
CA LEU A 143 17.34 -30.23 8.44
C LEU A 143 17.17 -30.00 9.96
N PHE A 144 17.33 -28.75 10.42
CA PHE A 144 17.08 -28.37 11.82
C PHE A 144 15.63 -28.63 12.25
N GLN A 145 14.65 -28.34 11.37
CA GLN A 145 13.24 -28.67 11.59
C GLN A 145 13.04 -30.19 11.72
N LYS A 146 13.58 -30.98 10.78
CA LYS A 146 13.42 -32.44 10.76
C LYS A 146 14.08 -33.12 11.97
N LEU A 147 15.17 -32.56 12.47
CA LEU A 147 15.88 -33.05 13.65
C LEU A 147 15.24 -32.59 14.99
N GLY A 148 14.16 -31.80 14.96
CA GLY A 148 13.47 -31.34 16.18
C GLY A 148 14.28 -30.36 17.03
N LEU A 149 15.38 -29.81 16.48
CA LEU A 149 16.27 -28.88 17.17
C LEU A 149 15.59 -27.54 17.45
N LEU A 150 14.61 -27.15 16.63
CA LEU A 150 13.80 -25.95 16.89
C LEU A 150 12.89 -26.13 18.11
N ASP A 151 12.20 -27.27 18.22
CA ASP A 151 11.37 -27.61 19.39
C ASP A 151 12.22 -27.68 20.67
N LEU A 152 13.45 -28.20 20.56
CA LEU A 152 14.40 -28.23 21.67
C LEU A 152 14.92 -26.83 22.03
N ALA A 153 15.16 -25.96 21.05
CA ALA A 153 15.56 -24.57 21.26
C ALA A 153 14.44 -23.74 21.90
N GLU A 154 13.18 -24.05 21.59
CA GLU A 154 12.01 -23.44 22.19
C GLU A 154 11.81 -23.90 23.64
N LYS A 155 11.91 -25.23 23.89
CA LYS A 155 11.82 -25.81 25.24
C LYS A 155 12.99 -25.41 26.15
N SER A 156 14.19 -25.22 25.60
CA SER A 156 15.37 -24.75 26.35
C SER A 156 15.39 -23.23 26.57
N GLY A 157 14.41 -22.49 26.04
CA GLY A 157 14.32 -21.04 26.19
C GLY A 157 15.34 -20.24 25.37
N MET A 158 16.09 -20.90 24.48
CA MET A 158 17.11 -20.29 23.62
C MET A 158 16.52 -19.33 22.59
N THR A 159 15.21 -19.45 22.32
CA THR A 159 14.43 -18.49 21.51
C THR A 159 14.31 -17.10 22.15
N ARG A 160 14.68 -16.92 23.43
CA ARG A 160 14.78 -15.59 24.08
C ARG A 160 15.94 -14.74 23.57
N LEU A 161 16.94 -15.34 22.90
CA LEU A 161 18.06 -14.64 22.28
C LEU A 161 17.72 -14.05 20.89
N LEU A 162 16.57 -14.43 20.33
CA LEU A 162 16.13 -13.92 19.03
C LEU A 162 15.56 -12.49 19.15
N PRO A 163 15.71 -11.67 18.11
CA PRO A 163 15.08 -10.36 18.04
C PRO A 163 13.56 -10.43 18.26
N PRO A 164 12.95 -9.41 18.88
CA PRO A 164 11.53 -9.41 19.23
C PRO A 164 10.59 -9.53 18.02
N THR A 165 11.08 -9.23 16.81
CA THR A 165 10.35 -9.35 15.54
C THR A 165 10.22 -10.82 15.11
N LEU A 166 11.26 -11.62 15.31
CA LEU A 166 11.29 -13.04 14.94
C LEU A 166 10.65 -13.94 15.99
N ARG A 167 10.50 -13.45 17.22
CA ARG A 167 9.82 -14.16 18.31
C ARG A 167 8.29 -14.19 18.17
N ARG A 168 7.71 -13.36 17.29
CA ARG A 168 6.25 -13.20 17.09
C ARG A 168 5.73 -13.81 15.78
N MET A 169 6.61 -14.39 14.96
CA MET A 169 6.26 -15.18 13.78
C MET A 169 6.16 -16.66 14.19
#